data_AF-A0A1S0TXF2-F1
#
_entry.id   AF-A0A1S0TXF2-F1
#
_cell.length_a   1.000
_cell.length_b   1.000
_cell.length_c   1.000
_cell.angle_alpha   90.00
_cell.angle_beta   90.00
_cell.angle_gamma   90.00
#
_symmetry.space_group_name_H-M   'P 1'
#
loop_
_entity.id
_entity.type
_entity.pdbx_description
1 polymer ?
#
loop_
_entity_poly.entity_id
_entity_poly.type
_entity_poly.pdbx_seq_one_letter_code
_entity_poly.pdbx_strand_id
1 'polypeptide(L)'
;MKNLLPAVFYIFSKFVVRAVQTPNPLFFSPCTFPSPIYEPHQFRSYCNLMPHLPFICDLHQQLGDSASTVILEAFEKLRSVLVRNDSSFALGILVVRQLAPPTSSSVVYSNKYEYGCLFEDECVYMDAEKIQQFVISARTFIKIYASTLYKRWFLEDTTYNQPNILAIIILDGLVNDVRKLPYVKIYTGDFRLLSSMFNIQSECVNNILQGWPLHMVIADLIEQLGHSLREFCLLNGDIRLHIVPSWAIQIFILCIVVSFLAIFVEWYIVRRKIPYKRSVTDIRLQADDLDKT
;
A
#
# COMPACT_ATOMS: atom_id res chain seq x y z
N MET A 1 -50.61 -19.63 -43.27
CA MET A 1 -50.19 -19.71 -41.86
C MET A 1 -49.89 -21.18 -41.55
N LYS A 2 -48.70 -21.69 -41.25
CA LYS A 2 -47.47 -21.12 -40.66
C LYS A 2 -46.26 -21.93 -41.18
N ASN A 3 -45.56 -21.43 -42.21
CA ASN A 3 -44.19 -21.85 -42.56
C ASN A 3 -43.20 -20.94 -41.82
N LEU A 4 -43.12 -21.11 -40.49
CA LEU A 4 -42.37 -20.17 -39.63
C LEU A 4 -41.59 -20.86 -38.50
N LEU A 5 -41.21 -22.13 -38.69
CA LEU A 5 -40.56 -22.93 -37.65
C LEU A 5 -39.16 -23.50 -37.97
N PRO A 6 -38.66 -23.64 -39.23
CA PRO A 6 -37.27 -24.06 -39.42
C PRO A 6 -36.28 -22.87 -39.42
N ALA A 7 -36.76 -21.63 -39.63
CA ALA A 7 -35.91 -20.45 -39.68
C ALA A 7 -35.44 -19.96 -38.29
N VAL A 8 -36.15 -20.32 -37.22
CA VAL A 8 -35.80 -19.88 -35.86
C VAL A 8 -34.61 -20.70 -35.32
N PHE A 9 -34.50 -21.99 -35.67
CA PHE A 9 -33.38 -22.81 -35.23
C PHE A 9 -32.06 -22.56 -35.99
N TYR A 10 -32.12 -21.96 -37.18
CA TYR A 10 -30.91 -21.61 -37.94
C TYR A 10 -30.26 -20.30 -37.49
N ILE A 11 -30.97 -19.45 -36.74
CA ILE A 11 -30.46 -18.17 -36.23
C ILE A 11 -29.69 -18.36 -34.90
N PHE A 12 -30.00 -19.40 -34.13
CA PHE A 12 -29.27 -19.70 -32.88
C PHE A 12 -27.94 -20.43 -33.08
N SER A 13 -27.66 -20.97 -34.26
CA SER A 13 -26.39 -21.64 -34.60
C SER A 13 -25.25 -20.67 -34.95
N LYS A 14 -25.52 -19.36 -35.09
CA LYS A 14 -24.49 -18.33 -35.36
C LYS A 14 -23.96 -17.61 -34.12
N PHE A 15 -24.44 -17.97 -32.93
CA PHE A 15 -23.74 -17.67 -31.68
C PHE A 15 -22.77 -18.82 -31.34
N VAL A 16 -21.94 -19.18 -32.32
CA VAL A 16 -20.59 -19.62 -31.97
C VAL A 16 -19.96 -18.36 -31.41
N VAL A 17 -19.96 -18.24 -30.08
CA VAL A 17 -19.03 -17.38 -29.37
C VAL A 17 -17.70 -17.68 -30.00
N ARG A 18 -17.23 -16.74 -30.84
CA ARG A 18 -15.86 -16.72 -31.30
C ARG A 18 -15.10 -16.67 -29.99
N ALA A 19 -14.62 -17.83 -29.53
CA ALA A 19 -13.59 -17.88 -28.54
C ALA A 19 -12.47 -17.07 -29.19
N VAL A 20 -12.42 -15.79 -28.83
CA VAL A 20 -11.34 -14.89 -29.18
C VAL A 20 -10.14 -15.69 -28.74
N GLN A 21 -9.36 -16.16 -29.72
CA GLN A 21 -8.02 -16.67 -29.46
C GLN A 21 -7.39 -15.62 -28.57
N THR A 22 -7.23 -15.94 -27.29
CA THR A 22 -6.49 -15.09 -26.37
C THR A 22 -5.14 -14.91 -27.04
N PRO A 23 -4.79 -13.70 -27.51
CA PRO A 23 -3.42 -13.47 -27.92
C PRO A 23 -2.57 -13.83 -26.71
N ASN A 24 -1.48 -14.57 -26.92
CA ASN A 24 -0.56 -14.92 -25.83
C ASN A 24 -0.35 -13.67 -24.96
N PRO A 25 -0.58 -13.75 -23.63
CA PRO A 25 -0.44 -12.59 -22.77
C PRO A 25 0.97 -11.99 -22.97
N LEU A 26 1.00 -10.68 -23.23
CA LEU A 26 2.24 -9.96 -23.45
C LEU A 26 2.98 -9.86 -22.10
N PHE A 27 4.13 -10.52 -22.02
CA PHE A 27 5.00 -10.42 -20.86
C PHE A 27 6.21 -9.56 -21.19
N PHE A 28 6.46 -8.58 -20.32
CA PHE A 28 7.62 -7.72 -20.41
C PHE A 28 8.52 -7.94 -19.20
N SER A 29 9.81 -8.07 -19.45
CA SER A 29 10.83 -8.08 -18.40
C SER A 29 10.98 -6.66 -17.79
N PRO A 30 11.61 -6.52 -16.62
CA PRO A 30 11.81 -5.20 -16.00
C PRO A 30 12.47 -4.17 -16.92
N CYS A 31 13.45 -4.58 -17.73
CA CYS A 31 14.21 -3.67 -18.60
C CYS A 31 13.56 -3.43 -19.97
N THR A 32 12.64 -4.29 -20.39
CA THR A 32 11.96 -4.20 -21.70
C THR A 32 10.53 -3.67 -21.59
N PHE A 33 10.07 -3.38 -20.37
CA PHE A 33 8.74 -2.81 -20.18
C PHE A 33 8.63 -1.46 -20.91
N PRO A 34 7.59 -1.28 -21.76
CA PRO A 34 7.37 -0.04 -22.47
C PRO A 34 6.95 1.02 -21.46
N SER A 35 7.64 2.15 -21.43
CA SER A 35 7.41 3.21 -20.44
C SER A 35 7.16 4.55 -21.11
N PRO A 36 6.51 5.50 -20.41
CA PRO A 36 6.28 6.83 -20.95
C PRO A 36 7.54 7.55 -21.45
N ILE A 37 8.70 7.27 -20.84
CA ILE A 37 9.97 7.96 -21.11
C ILE A 37 10.75 7.26 -22.23
N TYR A 38 10.95 5.95 -22.13
CA TYR A 38 11.83 5.23 -23.05
C TYR A 38 11.13 4.83 -24.36
N GLU A 39 9.85 4.46 -24.30
CA GLU A 39 9.12 3.90 -25.45
C GLU A 39 7.67 4.40 -25.50
N PRO A 40 7.45 5.73 -25.68
CA PRO A 40 6.12 6.33 -25.54
C PRO A 40 5.09 5.79 -26.53
N HIS A 41 5.52 5.43 -27.75
CA HIS A 41 4.64 4.87 -28.77
C HIS A 41 4.15 3.47 -28.39
N GLN A 42 5.04 2.60 -27.92
CA GLN A 42 4.68 1.24 -27.48
C GLN A 42 3.85 1.29 -26.20
N PHE A 43 4.18 2.21 -25.28
CA PHE A 43 3.38 2.45 -24.09
C PHE A 43 1.95 2.85 -24.46
N ARG A 44 1.77 3.78 -25.40
CA ARG A 44 0.42 4.16 -25.84
C ARG A 44 -0.34 3.01 -26.51
N SER A 45 0.32 2.15 -27.28
CA SER A 45 -0.35 1.04 -27.97
C SER A 45 -0.73 -0.11 -27.04
N TYR A 46 0.13 -0.46 -26.07
CA TYR A 46 -0.08 -1.63 -25.21
C TYR A 46 -0.70 -1.30 -23.86
N CYS A 47 -0.41 -0.12 -23.30
CA CYS A 47 -0.81 0.25 -21.95
C CYS A 47 -1.95 1.27 -21.90
N ASN A 48 -1.87 2.33 -22.70
CA ASN A 48 -2.80 3.46 -22.61
C ASN A 48 -3.90 3.40 -23.67
N LEU A 49 -4.79 2.43 -23.52
CA LEU A 49 -5.97 2.29 -24.38
C LEU A 49 -7.06 3.32 -24.05
N MET A 50 -7.01 3.89 -22.85
CA MET A 50 -7.96 4.87 -22.32
C MET A 50 -7.32 6.25 -22.24
N PRO A 51 -7.36 7.07 -23.32
CA PRO A 51 -6.57 8.30 -23.41
C PRO A 51 -6.88 9.36 -22.32
N HIS A 52 -8.04 9.25 -21.67
CA HIS A 52 -8.45 10.11 -20.55
C HIS A 52 -7.83 9.71 -19.20
N LEU A 53 -7.15 8.57 -19.12
CA LEU A 53 -6.41 8.08 -17.95
C LEU A 53 -4.93 7.81 -18.29
N PRO A 54 -4.16 8.84 -18.68
CA PRO A 54 -2.79 8.67 -19.18
C PRO A 54 -1.78 8.16 -18.13
N PHE A 55 -2.16 8.17 -16.85
CA PHE A 55 -1.35 7.67 -15.74
C PHE A 55 -1.58 6.18 -15.45
N ILE A 56 -2.55 5.53 -16.13
CA ILE A 56 -2.83 4.09 -15.99
C ILE A 56 -2.31 3.34 -17.22
N CYS A 57 -1.53 2.28 -16.98
CA CYS A 57 -1.30 1.22 -17.95
C CYS A 57 -2.18 0.03 -17.60
N ASP A 58 -3.07 -0.37 -18.51
CA ASP A 58 -3.78 -1.64 -18.43
C ASP A 58 -3.30 -2.58 -19.52
N LEU A 59 -2.21 -3.30 -19.22
CA LEU A 59 -1.51 -4.14 -20.19
C LEU A 59 -2.37 -5.28 -20.74
N HIS A 60 -3.28 -5.79 -19.91
CA HIS A 60 -4.07 -6.98 -20.20
C HIS A 60 -5.57 -6.66 -20.38
N GLN A 61 -5.93 -5.38 -20.54
CA GLN A 61 -7.30 -4.93 -20.80
C GLN A 61 -8.31 -5.44 -19.75
N GLN A 62 -7.93 -5.34 -18.48
CA GLN A 62 -8.76 -5.75 -17.33
C GLN A 62 -9.82 -4.69 -16.96
N LEU A 63 -9.66 -3.46 -17.42
CA LEU A 63 -10.57 -2.34 -17.21
C LEU A 63 -11.48 -2.14 -18.43
N GLY A 64 -12.77 -1.94 -18.17
CA GLY A 64 -13.74 -1.56 -19.20
C GLY A 64 -13.94 -0.05 -19.29
N ASP A 65 -14.37 0.44 -20.45
CA ASP A 65 -14.63 1.87 -20.71
C ASP A 65 -15.67 2.49 -19.77
N SER A 66 -16.69 1.73 -19.35
CA SER A 66 -17.69 2.22 -18.39
C SER A 66 -17.13 2.47 -16.99
N ALA A 67 -15.96 1.91 -16.70
CA ALA A 67 -15.36 1.88 -15.38
C ALA A 67 -14.45 3.10 -15.13
N SER A 68 -14.07 3.84 -16.17
CA SER A 68 -13.11 4.93 -16.07
C SER A 68 -13.67 6.23 -15.52
N THR A 69 -14.98 6.45 -15.59
CA THR A 69 -15.61 7.67 -15.07
C THR A 69 -15.39 7.81 -13.56
N VAL A 70 -15.52 6.70 -12.83
CA VAL A 70 -15.30 6.63 -11.38
C VAL A 70 -13.82 6.91 -11.04
N ILE A 71 -12.91 6.30 -11.81
CA ILE A 71 -11.46 6.50 -11.65
C ILE A 71 -11.08 7.96 -11.92
N LEU A 72 -11.63 8.55 -12.99
CA LEU A 72 -11.39 9.93 -13.38
C LEU A 72 -11.94 10.90 -12.32
N GLU A 73 -13.12 10.63 -11.76
CA GLU A 73 -13.70 11.44 -10.69
C GLU A 73 -12.81 11.44 -9.44
N ALA A 74 -12.32 10.27 -9.03
CA ALA A 74 -11.39 10.15 -7.90
C ALA A 74 -10.06 10.89 -8.17
N PHE A 75 -9.55 10.80 -9.39
CA PHE A 75 -8.35 11.52 -9.80
C PHE A 75 -8.53 13.05 -9.81
N GLU A 76 -9.62 13.55 -10.38
CA GLU A 76 -9.90 14.99 -10.49
C GLU A 76 -10.06 15.65 -9.11
N LYS A 77 -10.63 14.94 -8.12
CA LYS A 77 -10.70 15.41 -6.72
C LYS A 77 -9.35 15.76 -6.12
N LEU A 78 -8.28 15.06 -6.53
CA LEU A 78 -6.93 15.19 -5.98
C LEU A 78 -5.91 15.67 -7.03
N ARG A 79 -6.39 16.20 -8.16
CA ARG A 79 -5.57 16.63 -9.29
C ARG A 79 -4.49 17.65 -8.92
N SER A 80 -4.80 18.56 -7.99
CA SER A 80 -3.83 19.58 -7.53
C SER A 80 -2.59 18.98 -6.87
N VAL A 81 -2.68 17.74 -6.41
CA VAL A 81 -1.57 17.01 -5.79
C VAL A 81 -1.04 15.95 -6.74
N LEU A 82 -1.86 15.33 -7.58
CA LEU A 82 -1.40 14.24 -8.47
C LEU A 82 -0.76 14.74 -9.78
N VAL A 83 -0.98 16.01 -10.14
CA VAL A 83 -0.39 16.65 -11.33
C VAL A 83 0.63 17.69 -10.87
N ARG A 84 1.86 17.56 -11.38
CA ARG A 84 2.95 18.50 -11.13
C ARG A 84 2.79 19.75 -11.99
N ASN A 85 3.48 20.83 -11.62
CA ASN A 85 3.44 22.10 -12.35
C ASN A 85 3.83 21.96 -13.83
N ASP A 86 4.73 21.04 -14.14
CA ASP A 86 5.17 20.74 -15.52
C ASP A 86 4.20 19.85 -16.29
N SER A 87 2.95 19.69 -15.82
CA SER A 87 1.90 18.80 -16.35
C SER A 87 2.24 17.30 -16.32
N SER A 88 3.34 16.91 -15.69
CA SER A 88 3.69 15.52 -15.46
C SER A 88 2.89 14.93 -14.30
N PHE A 89 2.56 13.64 -14.39
CA PHE A 89 1.84 12.94 -13.33
C PHE A 89 2.82 12.46 -12.27
N ALA A 90 2.50 12.72 -11.00
CA ALA A 90 3.23 12.16 -9.86
C ALA A 90 2.79 10.72 -9.54
N LEU A 91 1.72 10.24 -10.18
CA LEU A 91 1.15 8.91 -9.99
C LEU A 91 1.26 8.10 -11.29
N GLY A 92 1.64 6.84 -11.17
CA GLY A 92 1.56 5.84 -12.21
C GLY A 92 0.92 4.57 -11.66
N ILE A 93 -0.03 4.00 -12.39
CA ILE A 93 -0.69 2.75 -12.01
C ILE A 93 -0.50 1.74 -13.14
N LEU A 94 0.11 0.61 -12.82
CA LEU A 94 0.22 -0.54 -13.71
C LEU A 94 -0.76 -1.61 -13.28
N VAL A 95 -1.70 -1.96 -14.15
CA VAL A 95 -2.62 -3.08 -14.00
C VAL A 95 -2.17 -4.20 -14.93
N VAL A 96 -1.86 -5.35 -14.36
CA VAL A 96 -1.47 -6.55 -15.09
C VAL A 96 -2.23 -7.75 -14.57
N ARG A 97 -2.60 -8.66 -15.47
CA ARG A 97 -3.18 -9.93 -15.08
C ARG A 97 -2.12 -10.80 -14.40
N GLN A 98 -0.98 -11.01 -15.05
CA GLN A 98 0.13 -11.80 -14.53
C GLN A 98 1.48 -11.21 -14.92
N LEU A 99 2.50 -11.47 -14.11
CA LEU A 99 3.90 -11.24 -14.45
C LEU A 99 4.66 -12.56 -14.59
N ALA A 100 5.62 -12.59 -15.50
CA ALA A 100 6.49 -13.74 -15.74
C ALA A 100 7.84 -13.53 -15.05
N PRO A 101 8.13 -14.22 -13.92
CA PRO A 101 9.47 -14.22 -13.34
C PRO A 101 10.45 -15.00 -14.23
N PRO A 102 11.75 -14.72 -14.16
CA PRO A 102 12.76 -15.47 -14.88
C PRO A 102 12.75 -16.96 -14.48
N THR A 103 13.04 -17.85 -15.42
CA THR A 103 13.05 -19.30 -15.18
C THR A 103 14.24 -19.76 -14.33
N SER A 104 15.36 -19.05 -14.39
CA SER A 104 16.58 -19.39 -13.66
C SER A 104 17.49 -18.16 -13.49
N SER A 105 18.40 -18.23 -12.51
CA SER A 105 19.42 -17.20 -12.31
C SER A 105 20.38 -17.08 -13.51
N SER A 106 20.66 -18.19 -14.20
CA SER A 106 21.50 -18.18 -15.41
C SER A 106 20.93 -17.29 -16.51
N VAL A 107 19.61 -17.29 -16.71
CA VAL A 107 18.93 -16.43 -17.69
C VAL A 107 19.11 -14.95 -17.35
N VAL A 108 19.04 -14.60 -16.06
CA VAL A 108 19.25 -13.21 -15.59
C VAL A 108 20.66 -12.73 -15.92
N TYR A 109 21.69 -13.58 -15.79
CA TYR A 109 23.07 -13.24 -16.13
C TYR A 109 23.35 -13.23 -17.64
N SER A 110 22.77 -14.17 -18.39
CA SER A 110 23.05 -14.32 -19.82
C SER A 110 22.30 -13.32 -20.68
N ASN A 111 21.04 -13.01 -20.32
CA ASN A 111 20.16 -12.16 -21.13
C ASN A 111 20.26 -10.69 -20.69
N LYS A 112 21.31 -10.01 -21.19
CA LYS A 112 21.53 -8.59 -20.93
C LYS A 112 20.44 -7.69 -21.49
N TYR A 113 19.73 -8.11 -22.54
CA TYR A 113 18.66 -7.31 -23.12
C TYR A 113 17.46 -7.19 -22.15
N GLU A 114 17.05 -8.30 -21.55
CA GLU A 114 15.89 -8.33 -20.65
C GLU A 114 16.18 -7.91 -19.20
N TYR A 115 17.41 -8.13 -18.72
CA TYR A 115 17.76 -7.98 -17.31
C TYR A 115 19.00 -7.11 -17.07
N GLY A 116 19.67 -6.61 -18.11
CA GLY A 116 20.93 -5.87 -17.99
C GLY A 116 20.82 -4.63 -17.12
N CYS A 117 19.71 -3.89 -17.24
CA CYS A 117 19.47 -2.67 -16.45
C CYS A 117 19.40 -2.93 -14.93
N LEU A 118 19.18 -4.17 -14.49
CA LEU A 118 19.17 -4.52 -13.06
C LEU A 118 20.56 -4.38 -12.42
N PHE A 119 21.62 -4.51 -13.23
CA PHE A 119 23.01 -4.45 -12.77
C PHE A 119 23.58 -3.02 -12.82
N GLU A 120 22.89 -2.10 -13.47
CA GLU A 120 23.29 -0.69 -13.62
C GLU A 120 22.77 0.18 -12.45
N ASP A 121 21.97 -0.40 -11.55
CA ASP A 121 21.36 0.32 -10.44
C ASP A 121 22.37 0.55 -9.29
N GLU A 122 22.76 1.80 -9.08
CA GLU A 122 23.67 2.19 -7.99
C GLU A 122 23.08 1.98 -6.58
N CYS A 123 21.75 2.03 -6.44
CA CYS A 123 21.08 1.92 -5.14
C CYS A 123 20.82 0.46 -4.75
N VAL A 124 20.60 -0.41 -5.74
CA VAL A 124 20.25 -1.83 -5.52
C VAL A 124 21.28 -2.71 -6.22
N TYR A 125 22.41 -2.93 -5.56
CA TYR A 125 23.41 -3.87 -6.07
C TYR A 125 22.85 -5.29 -6.16
N MET A 126 22.95 -5.91 -7.33
CA MET A 126 22.44 -7.26 -7.61
C MET A 126 23.48 -8.34 -7.31
N ASP A 127 23.54 -8.73 -6.04
CA ASP A 127 24.34 -9.87 -5.56
C ASP A 127 23.79 -11.23 -6.06
N ALA A 128 24.64 -12.26 -6.05
CA ALA A 128 24.24 -13.63 -6.40
C ALA A 128 23.06 -14.14 -5.54
N GLU A 129 23.06 -13.82 -4.24
CA GLU A 129 21.95 -14.16 -3.34
C GLU A 129 20.66 -13.42 -3.72
N LYS A 130 20.75 -12.12 -4.01
CA LYS A 130 19.57 -11.32 -4.42
C LYS A 130 19.01 -11.80 -5.75
N ILE A 131 19.85 -12.23 -6.68
CA ILE A 131 19.42 -12.81 -7.96
C ILE A 131 18.73 -14.15 -7.74
N GLN A 132 19.26 -14.99 -6.85
CA GLN A 132 18.59 -16.23 -6.47
C GLN A 132 17.22 -15.95 -5.83
N GLN A 133 17.14 -14.95 -4.94
CA GLN A 133 15.86 -14.52 -4.35
C GLN A 133 14.92 -13.88 -5.39
N PHE A 134 15.44 -13.17 -6.38
CA PHE A 134 14.65 -12.58 -7.46
C PHE A 134 13.95 -13.65 -8.31
N VAL A 135 14.59 -14.81 -8.51
CA VAL A 135 14.01 -15.93 -9.24
C VAL A 135 12.99 -16.71 -8.39
N ILE A 136 13.28 -16.92 -7.10
CA ILE A 136 12.52 -17.84 -6.24
C ILE A 136 11.36 -17.13 -5.51
N SER A 137 11.58 -15.90 -5.03
CA SER A 137 10.63 -15.19 -4.16
C SER A 137 9.80 -14.21 -4.98
N ALA A 138 8.49 -14.47 -5.05
CA ALA A 138 7.53 -13.56 -5.67
C ALA A 138 7.61 -12.14 -5.11
N ARG A 139 7.78 -12.02 -3.78
CA ARG A 139 7.89 -10.73 -3.10
C ARG A 139 9.14 -9.96 -3.53
N THR A 140 10.26 -10.66 -3.68
CA THR A 140 11.53 -10.05 -4.10
C THR A 140 11.48 -9.69 -5.58
N PHE A 141 10.93 -10.58 -6.41
CA PHE A 141 10.67 -10.32 -7.83
C PHE A 141 9.86 -9.04 -8.04
N ILE A 142 8.68 -8.94 -7.43
CA ILE A 142 7.79 -7.79 -7.59
C ILE A 142 8.45 -6.51 -7.04
N LYS A 143 9.22 -6.60 -5.95
CA LYS A 143 9.94 -5.45 -5.39
C LYS A 143 10.99 -4.91 -6.37
N ILE A 144 11.82 -5.78 -6.94
CA ILE A 144 12.86 -5.38 -7.91
C ILE A 144 12.20 -4.88 -9.21
N TYR A 145 11.19 -5.59 -9.71
CA TYR A 145 10.42 -5.18 -10.88
C TYR A 145 9.84 -3.77 -10.70
N ALA A 146 9.23 -3.48 -9.56
CA ALA A 146 8.65 -2.18 -9.26
C ALA A 146 9.70 -1.06 -9.19
N SER A 147 10.87 -1.34 -8.59
CA SER A 147 11.98 -0.39 -8.51
C SER A 147 12.51 -0.01 -9.90
N THR A 148 12.76 -1.02 -10.75
CA THR A 148 13.22 -0.80 -12.12
C THR A 148 12.18 -0.06 -12.95
N LEU A 149 10.90 -0.46 -12.83
CA LEU A 149 9.82 0.19 -13.56
C LEU A 149 9.63 1.65 -13.13
N TYR A 150 9.76 1.96 -11.84
CA TYR A 150 9.66 3.32 -11.31
C TYR A 150 10.65 4.28 -11.99
N LYS A 151 11.92 3.86 -12.14
CA LYS A 151 12.95 4.64 -12.84
C LYS A 151 12.67 4.84 -14.33
N ARG A 152 12.01 3.87 -14.95
CA ARG A 152 11.60 3.96 -16.36
C ARG A 152 10.35 4.83 -16.54
N TRP A 153 9.52 4.94 -15.51
CA TRP A 153 8.24 5.65 -15.56
C TRP A 153 8.37 7.15 -15.29
N PHE A 154 9.23 7.51 -14.33
CA PHE A 154 9.42 8.89 -13.89
C PHE A 154 10.85 9.36 -14.16
N LEU A 155 10.98 10.62 -14.56
CA LEU A 155 12.28 11.27 -14.64
C LEU A 155 12.80 11.50 -13.22
N GLU A 156 14.08 11.21 -12.99
CA GLU A 156 14.77 11.63 -11.77
C GLU A 156 14.86 13.14 -11.77
N ASP A 157 13.99 13.77 -10.98
CA ASP A 157 13.86 15.21 -10.97
C ASP A 157 14.10 15.72 -9.55
N THR A 158 15.27 16.31 -9.33
CA THR A 158 15.69 16.85 -8.03
C THR A 158 15.08 18.22 -7.73
N THR A 159 14.38 18.81 -8.70
CA THR A 159 13.90 20.20 -8.62
C THR A 159 12.60 20.36 -7.82
N TYR A 160 11.82 19.29 -7.63
CA TYR A 160 10.54 19.35 -6.95
C TYR A 160 10.50 18.47 -5.70
N ASN A 161 10.07 19.03 -4.58
CA ASN A 161 9.93 18.34 -3.29
C ASN A 161 8.72 17.40 -3.23
N GLN A 162 8.23 16.94 -4.38
CA GLN A 162 7.05 16.11 -4.50
C GLN A 162 7.45 14.69 -4.94
N PRO A 163 7.15 13.66 -4.14
CA PRO A 163 7.46 12.29 -4.49
C PRO A 163 6.56 11.77 -5.59
N ASN A 164 7.15 11.00 -6.49
CA ASN A 164 6.40 10.17 -7.42
C ASN A 164 6.02 8.84 -6.75
N ILE A 165 4.91 8.28 -7.18
CA ILE A 165 4.36 7.00 -6.69
C ILE A 165 4.02 6.13 -7.89
N LEU A 166 4.57 4.92 -7.92
CA LEU A 166 4.17 3.86 -8.85
C LEU A 166 3.42 2.77 -8.09
N ALA A 167 2.18 2.50 -8.46
CA ALA A 167 1.42 1.35 -7.97
C ALA A 167 1.35 0.26 -9.05
N ILE A 168 1.62 -0.98 -8.67
CA ILE A 168 1.54 -2.16 -9.53
C ILE A 168 0.50 -3.09 -8.92
N ILE A 169 -0.54 -3.39 -9.69
CA ILE A 169 -1.65 -4.29 -9.34
C ILE A 169 -1.55 -5.51 -10.25
N ILE A 170 -1.31 -6.67 -9.63
CA ILE A 170 -1.21 -7.97 -10.28
C ILE A 170 -2.41 -8.79 -9.81
N LEU A 171 -3.31 -9.19 -10.72
CA LEU A 171 -4.58 -9.82 -10.33
C LEU A 171 -4.46 -11.33 -10.09
N ASP A 172 -3.90 -12.07 -11.05
CA ASP A 172 -3.79 -13.53 -11.03
C ASP A 172 -2.39 -13.99 -10.56
N GLY A 173 -1.58 -13.09 -10.01
CA GLY A 173 -0.24 -13.37 -9.48
C GLY A 173 0.85 -13.59 -10.54
N LEU A 174 1.80 -14.47 -10.23
CA LEU A 174 2.92 -14.80 -11.14
C LEU A 174 2.57 -16.03 -11.99
N VAL A 175 3.10 -16.10 -13.21
CA VAL A 175 2.83 -17.22 -14.14
C VAL A 175 3.13 -18.60 -13.54
N ASN A 176 4.16 -18.69 -12.70
CA ASN A 176 4.59 -19.93 -12.03
C ASN A 176 3.97 -20.14 -10.64
N ASP A 177 3.12 -19.23 -10.17
CA ASP A 177 2.49 -19.34 -8.86
C ASP A 177 1.14 -20.07 -8.96
N VAL A 178 1.08 -21.24 -8.31
CA VAL A 178 -0.11 -22.11 -8.29
C VAL A 178 -1.27 -21.45 -7.53
N ARG A 179 -0.99 -20.53 -6.60
CA ARG A 179 -2.01 -19.92 -5.72
C ARG A 179 -2.81 -18.83 -6.40
N LYS A 180 -2.30 -18.27 -7.51
CA LYS A 180 -2.91 -17.16 -8.28
C LYS A 180 -3.46 -16.04 -7.39
N LEU A 181 -2.67 -15.64 -6.41
CA LEU A 181 -3.07 -14.58 -5.47
C LEU A 181 -2.81 -13.20 -6.07
N PRO A 182 -3.67 -12.21 -5.79
CA PRO A 182 -3.42 -10.84 -6.19
C PRO A 182 -2.25 -10.26 -5.38
N TYR A 183 -1.42 -9.48 -6.05
CA TYR A 183 -0.33 -8.73 -5.44
C TYR A 183 -0.44 -7.26 -5.79
N VAL A 184 -0.39 -6.41 -4.76
CA VAL A 184 -0.29 -4.96 -4.94
C VAL A 184 1.05 -4.50 -4.38
N LYS A 185 1.82 -3.78 -5.20
CA LYS A 185 3.07 -3.17 -4.77
C LYS A 185 3.07 -1.69 -5.13
N ILE A 186 3.21 -0.86 -4.12
CA ILE A 186 3.40 0.59 -4.27
C ILE A 186 4.87 0.90 -4.00
N TYR A 187 5.49 1.62 -4.91
CA TYR A 187 6.87 2.05 -4.85
C TYR A 187 6.95 3.57 -4.91
N THR A 188 7.79 4.14 -4.08
CA THR A 188 8.04 5.58 -3.98
C THR A 188 9.53 5.79 -3.72
N GLY A 189 10.08 6.89 -4.24
CA GLY A 189 11.46 7.29 -3.96
C GLY A 189 11.67 7.82 -2.53
N ASP A 190 10.59 8.24 -1.85
CA ASP A 190 10.67 8.83 -0.51
C ASP A 190 10.38 7.80 0.59
N PHE A 191 11.38 7.53 1.44
CA PHE A 191 11.26 6.56 2.54
C PHE A 191 10.21 6.96 3.58
N ARG A 192 9.93 8.26 3.72
CA ARG A 192 8.97 8.82 4.69
C ARG A 192 7.53 8.37 4.42
N LEU A 193 7.20 8.09 3.16
CA LEU A 193 5.87 7.63 2.76
C LEU A 193 5.67 6.12 2.94
N LEU A 194 6.74 5.35 3.16
CA LEU A 194 6.68 3.89 3.16
C LEU A 194 5.64 3.32 4.14
N SER A 195 5.52 3.90 5.34
CA SER A 195 4.56 3.44 6.34
C SER A 195 3.11 3.54 5.85
N SER A 196 2.74 4.69 5.28
CA SER A 196 1.40 4.86 4.68
C SER A 196 1.21 3.90 3.49
N MET A 197 2.22 3.77 2.64
CA MET A 197 2.15 2.89 1.46
C MET A 197 1.93 1.41 1.83
N PHE A 198 2.49 0.92 2.94
CA PHE A 198 2.26 -0.46 3.39
C PHE A 198 0.82 -0.71 3.83
N ASN A 199 0.21 0.26 4.53
CA ASN A 199 -1.19 0.16 4.94
C ASN A 199 -2.11 0.16 3.72
N ILE A 200 -1.91 1.10 2.81
CA ILE A 200 -2.67 1.21 1.55
C ILE A 200 -2.50 -0.04 0.69
N GLN A 201 -1.29 -0.60 0.59
CA GLN A 201 -1.05 -1.88 -0.10
C GLN A 201 -1.90 -3.01 0.48
N SER A 202 -1.90 -3.15 1.80
CA SER A 202 -2.63 -4.20 2.50
C SER A 202 -4.13 -4.06 2.29
N GLU A 203 -4.65 -2.84 2.40
CA GLU A 203 -6.06 -2.54 2.17
C GLU A 203 -6.49 -2.82 0.72
N CYS A 204 -5.69 -2.39 -0.25
CA CYS A 204 -5.95 -2.65 -1.67
C CYS A 204 -5.99 -4.16 -1.98
N VAL A 205 -5.04 -4.95 -1.45
CA VAL A 205 -5.05 -6.41 -1.59
C VAL A 205 -6.32 -7.01 -0.97
N ASN A 206 -6.70 -6.54 0.23
CA ASN A 206 -7.91 -7.02 0.90
C ASN A 206 -9.18 -6.70 0.10
N ASN A 207 -9.29 -5.51 -0.49
CA ASN A 207 -10.44 -5.12 -1.30
C ASN A 207 -10.57 -6.01 -2.55
N ILE A 208 -9.44 -6.34 -3.20
CA ILE A 208 -9.42 -7.30 -4.33
C ILE A 208 -9.86 -8.69 -3.87
N LEU A 209 -9.34 -9.17 -2.73
CA LEU A 209 -9.70 -10.49 -2.19
C LEU A 209 -11.17 -10.58 -1.74
N GLN A 210 -11.77 -9.47 -1.32
CA GLN A 210 -13.20 -9.37 -1.01
C GLN A 210 -14.09 -9.36 -2.27
N GLY A 211 -13.50 -9.32 -3.46
CA GLY A 211 -14.23 -9.33 -4.73
C GLY A 211 -14.79 -7.97 -5.14
N TRP A 212 -14.21 -6.87 -4.63
CA TRP A 212 -14.57 -5.54 -5.11
C TRP A 212 -14.22 -5.38 -6.60
N PRO A 213 -15.03 -4.65 -7.37
CA PRO A 213 -14.73 -4.44 -8.78
C PRO A 213 -13.47 -3.58 -8.93
N LEU A 214 -12.60 -3.96 -9.87
CA LEU A 214 -11.25 -3.40 -10.01
C LEU A 214 -11.22 -1.86 -10.14
N HIS A 215 -12.18 -1.28 -10.84
CA HIS A 215 -12.26 0.17 -11.00
C HIS A 215 -12.55 0.91 -9.69
N MET A 216 -13.35 0.31 -8.78
CA MET A 216 -13.56 0.87 -7.45
C MET A 216 -12.31 0.74 -6.60
N VAL A 217 -11.60 -0.39 -6.69
CA VAL A 217 -10.32 -0.59 -6.01
C VAL A 217 -9.29 0.44 -6.47
N ILE A 218 -9.21 0.71 -7.78
CA ILE A 218 -8.30 1.73 -8.32
C ILE A 218 -8.71 3.13 -7.89
N ALA A 219 -10.01 3.46 -7.90
CA ALA A 219 -10.49 4.77 -7.46
C ALA A 219 -10.17 5.01 -5.97
N ASP A 220 -10.45 4.02 -5.11
CA ASP A 220 -10.09 4.04 -3.69
C ASP A 220 -8.57 4.15 -3.48
N LEU A 221 -7.77 3.39 -4.24
CA LEU A 221 -6.32 3.50 -4.23
C LEU A 221 -5.83 4.92 -4.59
N ILE A 222 -6.41 5.54 -5.62
CA ILE A 222 -6.08 6.91 -6.03
C ILE A 222 -6.42 7.89 -4.90
N GLU A 223 -7.58 7.72 -4.27
CA GLU A 223 -8.03 8.55 -3.15
C GLU A 223 -7.06 8.46 -1.96
N GLN A 224 -6.73 7.24 -1.52
CA GLN A 224 -5.80 7.01 -0.40
C GLN A 224 -4.38 7.52 -0.69
N LEU A 225 -3.90 7.31 -1.92
CA LEU A 225 -2.59 7.80 -2.36
C LEU A 225 -2.56 9.33 -2.44
N GLY A 226 -3.58 9.94 -3.02
CA GLY A 226 -3.65 11.39 -3.15
C GLY A 226 -3.83 12.07 -1.79
N HIS A 227 -4.58 11.47 -0.85
CA HIS A 227 -4.63 11.95 0.54
C HIS A 227 -3.27 11.85 1.24
N SER A 228 -2.58 10.72 1.10
CA SER A 228 -1.22 10.55 1.68
C SER A 228 -0.22 11.55 1.10
N LEU A 229 -0.26 11.76 -0.22
CA LEU A 229 0.59 12.75 -0.88
C LEU A 229 0.23 14.17 -0.43
N ARG A 230 -1.06 14.48 -0.29
CA ARG A 230 -1.52 15.80 0.16
C ARG A 230 -1.01 16.09 1.57
N GLU A 231 -1.13 15.13 2.48
CA GLU A 231 -0.59 15.26 3.84
C GLU A 231 0.93 15.43 3.82
N PHE A 232 1.63 14.67 2.99
CA PHE A 232 3.07 14.81 2.83
C PHE A 232 3.48 16.20 2.34
N CYS A 233 2.80 16.74 1.32
CA CYS A 233 3.07 18.08 0.80
C CYS A 233 2.73 19.17 1.82
N LEU A 234 1.66 19.01 2.60
CA LEU A 234 1.28 19.98 3.65
C LEU A 234 2.26 19.99 4.83
N LEU A 235 2.85 18.83 5.14
CA LEU A 235 3.76 18.65 6.27
C LEU A 235 5.24 18.67 5.86
N ASN A 236 5.56 18.86 4.57
CA ASN A 236 6.92 18.69 4.01
C ASN A 236 7.60 17.37 4.39
N GLY A 237 6.81 16.31 4.56
CA GLY A 237 7.26 14.99 5.00
C GLY A 237 7.54 14.85 6.49
N ASP A 238 7.19 15.84 7.31
CA ASP A 238 7.14 15.66 8.76
C ASP A 238 5.91 14.84 9.16
N ILE A 239 6.05 14.13 10.27
CA ILE A 239 4.95 13.38 10.86
C ILE A 239 3.96 14.42 11.40
N ARG A 240 2.67 14.17 11.19
CA ARG A 240 1.61 14.92 11.86
C ARG A 240 1.78 14.72 13.36
N LEU A 241 2.48 15.66 14.00
CA LEU A 241 2.50 15.73 15.44
C LEU A 241 1.06 16.07 15.82
N HIS A 242 0.34 15.10 16.37
CA HIS A 242 -0.79 15.40 17.22
C HIS A 242 -0.21 16.15 18.43
N ILE A 243 0.01 17.45 18.25
CA ILE A 243 0.43 18.34 19.33
C ILE A 243 -0.74 18.32 20.29
N VAL A 244 -0.61 17.51 21.34
CA VAL A 244 -1.53 17.51 22.47
C VAL A 244 -1.58 18.97 22.91
N PRO A 245 -2.77 19.60 22.90
CA PRO A 245 -2.85 21.01 23.19
C PRO A 245 -2.27 21.27 24.58
N SER A 246 -1.56 22.38 24.75
CA SER A 246 -0.78 22.65 25.96
C SER A 246 -1.63 22.58 27.24
N TRP A 247 -2.92 22.92 27.16
CA TRP A 247 -3.86 22.77 28.27
C TRP A 247 -4.04 21.31 28.71
N ALA A 248 -4.07 20.35 27.79
CA ALA A 248 -4.24 18.93 28.11
C ALA A 248 -2.96 18.37 28.77
N ILE A 249 -1.79 18.83 28.35
CA ILE A 249 -0.51 18.51 29.00
C ILE A 249 -0.51 19.05 30.44
N GLN A 250 -0.95 20.30 30.64
CA GLN A 250 -1.05 20.91 31.97
C GLN A 250 -2.02 20.16 32.89
N ILE A 251 -3.19 19.76 32.39
CA ILE A 251 -4.16 18.95 33.16
C ILE A 251 -3.56 17.59 33.52
N PHE A 252 -2.87 16.93 32.59
CA PHE A 252 -2.23 15.64 32.85
C PHE A 252 -1.17 15.74 33.95
N ILE A 253 -0.32 16.76 33.91
CA ILE A 253 0.68 17.04 34.95
C ILE A 253 -0.01 17.33 36.28
N LEU A 254 -1.06 18.14 36.30
CA LEU A 254 -1.84 18.44 37.51
C LEU A 254 -2.42 17.15 38.11
N CYS A 255 -3.01 16.27 37.30
CA CYS A 255 -3.54 14.99 37.77
C CYS A 255 -2.46 14.10 38.40
N ILE A 256 -1.26 14.07 37.83
CA ILE A 256 -0.11 13.35 38.40
C ILE A 256 0.25 13.94 39.77
N VAL A 257 0.37 15.28 39.85
CA VAL A 257 0.72 15.96 41.11
C VAL A 257 -0.34 15.74 42.19
N VAL A 258 -1.63 15.86 41.85
CA VAL A 258 -2.73 15.61 42.79
C VAL A 258 -2.75 14.16 43.26
N SER A 259 -2.44 13.21 42.37
CA SER A 259 -2.34 11.79 42.75
C SER A 259 -1.19 11.56 43.74
N PHE A 260 -0.02 12.18 43.50
CA PHE A 260 1.10 12.12 44.46
C PHE A 260 0.77 12.78 45.79
N LEU A 261 0.07 13.93 45.78
CA LEU A 261 -0.38 14.59 47.00
C LEU A 261 -1.39 13.74 47.76
N ALA A 262 -2.32 13.07 47.08
CA ALA A 262 -3.28 12.17 47.71
C ALA A 262 -2.57 10.99 48.39
N ILE A 263 -1.62 10.35 47.70
CA ILE A 263 -0.78 9.28 48.26
C ILE A 263 0.02 9.79 49.46
N PHE A 264 0.58 11.01 49.37
CA PHE A 264 1.36 11.60 50.46
C PHE A 264 0.49 11.93 51.67
N VAL A 265 -0.71 12.48 51.47
CA VAL A 265 -1.68 12.77 52.52
C VAL A 265 -2.14 11.48 53.19
N GLU A 266 -2.46 10.45 52.40
CA GLU A 266 -2.81 9.14 52.93
C GLU A 266 -1.65 8.57 53.77
N TRP A 267 -0.44 8.55 53.23
CA TRP A 267 0.74 8.07 53.94
C TRP A 267 1.02 8.87 55.22
N TYR A 268 0.93 10.20 55.15
CA TYR A 268 1.19 11.10 56.26
C TYR A 268 0.13 11.01 57.36
N ILE A 269 -1.15 11.02 57.02
CA ILE A 269 -2.26 10.96 57.98
C ILE A 269 -2.39 9.55 58.57
N VAL A 270 -2.36 8.51 57.74
CA VAL A 270 -2.55 7.13 58.19
C VAL A 270 -1.36 6.69 59.06
N ARG A 271 -0.11 6.97 58.68
CA ARG A 271 1.04 6.52 59.50
C ARG A 271 1.30 7.35 60.76
N ARG A 272 0.98 8.66 60.79
CA ARG A 272 1.15 9.45 62.04
C ARG A 272 0.05 9.25 63.07
N LYS A 273 -1.18 8.86 62.68
CA LYS A 273 -2.28 8.66 63.65
C LYS A 273 -2.33 7.27 64.29
N ILE A 274 -1.67 6.27 63.73
CA ILE A 274 -1.61 4.91 64.31
C ILE A 274 -0.83 4.84 65.65
N PRO A 275 0.30 5.55 65.87
CA PRO A 275 0.98 5.46 67.17
C PRO A 275 0.25 6.15 68.32
N TYR A 276 -0.64 7.12 68.07
CA TYR A 276 -1.29 7.90 69.14
C TYR A 276 -2.53 7.21 69.75
N LYS A 277 -3.12 6.21 69.07
CA LYS A 277 -4.29 5.47 69.60
C LYS A 277 -3.94 4.16 70.32
N ARG A 278 -2.69 3.71 70.30
CA ARG A 278 -2.26 2.50 71.02
C ARG A 278 -1.91 2.74 72.51
N SER A 279 -1.98 3.97 73.01
CA SER A 279 -1.59 4.32 74.38
C SER A 279 -2.74 4.44 75.40
N VAL A 280 -4.00 4.14 75.03
CA VAL A 280 -5.14 4.29 75.96
C VAL A 280 -6.03 3.05 75.95
N THR A 281 -5.52 1.94 76.49
CA THR A 281 -6.32 0.90 77.16
C THR A 281 -5.40 0.14 78.10
N ASP A 282 -4.90 0.81 79.14
CA ASP A 282 -4.49 0.15 80.39
C ASP A 282 -5.77 -0.06 81.19
N ILE A 283 -6.49 -1.13 80.88
CA ILE A 283 -7.65 -1.57 81.65
C ILE A 283 -7.09 -2.22 82.90
N ARG A 284 -7.21 -1.51 84.04
CA ARG A 284 -7.13 -2.08 85.39
C ARG A 284 -8.05 -3.30 85.46
N LEU A 285 -7.48 -4.50 85.42
CA LEU A 285 -8.10 -5.70 85.98
C LEU A 285 -7.65 -5.77 87.44
N GLN A 286 -8.39 -5.08 88.29
CA GLN A 286 -8.41 -5.36 89.71
C GLN A 286 -9.24 -6.64 89.88
N ALA A 287 -8.57 -7.76 90.02
CA ALA A 287 -9.17 -9.00 90.49
C ALA A 287 -8.55 -9.30 91.85
N ASP A 288 -9.32 -8.98 92.89
CA ASP A 288 -9.25 -9.69 94.16
C ASP A 288 -9.29 -11.19 93.87
N ASP A 289 -8.42 -11.96 94.51
CA ASP A 289 -8.80 -12.88 95.59
C ASP A 289 -7.84 -14.10 95.69
N LEU A 290 -7.71 -14.58 96.92
CA LEU A 290 -7.17 -15.87 97.39
C LEU A 290 -5.65 -16.05 97.61
N ASP A 291 -5.25 -15.77 98.84
CA ASP A 291 -5.09 -16.81 99.88
C ASP A 291 -4.33 -18.09 99.46
N LYS A 292 -3.05 -18.21 99.89
CA LYS A 292 -2.49 -19.41 100.56
C LYS A 292 -1.01 -19.26 100.93
N THR A 293 -0.78 -19.59 102.21
CA THR A 293 0.46 -19.98 102.93
C THR A 293 1.52 -18.93 103.19
#